data_AF-A0A1F9ZG56-F1
#
_entry.id   AF-A0A1F9ZG56-F1
#
_cell.length_a   1.000
_cell.length_b   1.000
_cell.length_c   1.000
_cell.angle_alpha   90.00
_cell.angle_beta   90.00
_cell.angle_gamma   90.00
#
_symmetry.space_group_name_H-M   'P 1'
#
loop_
_entity.id
_entity.type
_entity.pdbx_description
1 polymer ?
#
loop_
_entity_poly.entity_id
_entity_poly.type
_entity_poly.pdbx_seq_one_letter_code
_entity_poly.pdbx_strand_id
1 'polypeptide(L)' 'MTRQLEDTIDTLEPNATLRVLDAVDGTLDALRRDALGLGETPEIRELVRRIDAYKGHLERQRPSLLGATP' A
#
# COMPACT_ATOMS: atom_id res chain seq x y z
N MET A 1 -13.42 15.95 -4.81
CA MET A 1 -12.38 15.17 -5.50
C MET A 1 -12.17 13.78 -4.91
N THR A 2 -12.35 13.57 -3.60
CA THR A 2 -12.26 12.26 -2.92
C THR A 2 -13.33 11.24 -3.34
N ARG A 3 -14.55 11.70 -3.62
CA ARG A 3 -15.72 10.82 -3.88
C ARG A 3 -15.61 9.97 -5.15
N GLN A 4 -14.96 10.52 -6.18
CA GLN A 4 -14.85 9.85 -7.49
C GLN A 4 -13.83 8.70 -7.46
N LEU A 5 -12.86 8.77 -6.55
CA LEU A 5 -11.91 7.70 -6.31
C LEU A 5 -12.56 6.56 -5.51
N GLU A 6 -13.39 6.90 -4.52
CA GLU A 6 -14.18 5.93 -3.74
C GLU A 6 -15.18 5.17 -4.63
N ASP A 7 -15.93 5.86 -5.49
CA ASP A 7 -16.89 5.22 -6.43
C ASP A 7 -16.18 4.31 -7.45
N THR A 8 -14.92 4.60 -7.81
CA THR A 8 -14.14 3.76 -8.74
C THR A 8 -13.63 2.49 -8.04
N ILE A 9 -13.31 2.57 -6.74
CA ILE A 9 -12.86 1.43 -5.95
C ILE A 9 -14.03 0.48 -5.66
N ASP A 10 -15.24 1.01 -5.42
CA ASP A 10 -16.46 0.20 -5.24
C ASP A 10 -16.92 -0.50 -6.53
N THR A 11 -16.49 0.00 -7.71
CA THR A 11 -16.82 -0.59 -9.02
C THR A 11 -15.75 -1.52 -9.57
N LEU A 12 -14.60 -1.63 -8.90
CA LEU A 12 -13.53 -2.56 -9.26
C LEU A 12 -13.79 -3.94 -8.63
N GLU A 13 -13.77 -4.98 -9.46
CA GLU A 13 -13.87 -6.35 -8.97
C GLU A 13 -12.85 -6.59 -7.84
N PRO A 14 -13.19 -7.35 -6.78
CA PRO A 14 -12.30 -7.63 -5.65
C PRO A 14 -10.89 -8.08 -6.08
N ASN A 15 -10.80 -8.80 -7.19
CA ASN A 15 -9.54 -9.23 -7.81
C ASN A 15 -8.69 -8.07 -8.37
N ALA A 16 -9.31 -7.03 -8.91
CA ALA A 16 -8.62 -5.85 -9.40
C ALA A 16 -8.09 -4.99 -8.24
N THR A 17 -8.87 -4.87 -7.16
CA THR A 17 -8.43 -4.21 -5.91
C THR A 17 -7.24 -4.95 -5.28
N LEU A 18 -7.25 -6.28 -5.27
CA LEU A 18 -6.09 -7.08 -4.83
C LEU A 18 -4.85 -6.88 -5.70
N ARG A 19 -4.99 -6.81 -7.03
CA ARG A 19 -3.86 -6.50 -7.93
C ARG A 19 -3.27 -5.11 -7.69
N VAL A 20 -4.12 -4.13 -7.42
CA VAL A 20 -3.66 -2.77 -7.08
C VAL A 20 -2.90 -2.79 -5.75
N LEU A 21 -3.39 -3.51 -4.75
CA LEU A 21 -2.68 -3.66 -3.47
C LEU A 21 -1.32 -4.33 -3.64
N ASP A 22 -1.22 -5.40 -4.42
CA ASP A 22 0.06 -6.08 -4.69
C ASP A 22 1.04 -5.17 -5.46
N ALA A 23 0.55 -4.36 -6.41
CA ALA A 23 1.38 -3.40 -7.13
C ALA A 23 1.88 -2.26 -6.22
N VAL A 24 1.03 -1.78 -5.30
CA VAL A 24 1.40 -0.77 -4.30
C VAL A 24 2.43 -1.34 -3.32
N ASP A 25 2.26 -2.57 -2.85
CA ASP A 25 3.21 -3.24 -1.96
C ASP A 25 4.60 -3.38 -2.62
N GLY A 26 4.63 -3.82 -3.88
CA GLY A 26 5.88 -3.92 -4.66
C GLY A 26 6.58 -2.56 -4.84
N THR A 27 5.82 -1.49 -5.04
CA THR A 27 6.36 -0.13 -5.18
C THR A 27 6.94 0.38 -3.86
N LEU A 28 6.26 0.12 -2.74
CA LEU A 28 6.75 0.47 -1.40
C LEU A 28 8.01 -0.29 -1.03
N ASP A 29 8.11 -1.56 -1.43
CA ASP A 29 9.31 -2.36 -1.17
C ASP A 29 10.51 -1.87 -2.00
N ALA A 30 10.29 -1.47 -3.25
CA ALA A 30 11.30 -0.82 -4.08
C ALA A 30 11.76 0.51 -3.45
N LEU A 31 10.82 1.37 -3.04
CA LEU A 31 11.12 2.65 -2.39
C LEU A 31 11.91 2.47 -1.08
N ARG A 32 11.59 1.43 -0.30
CA ARG A 32 12.33 1.07 0.92
C ARG A 32 13.77 0.68 0.61
N ARG A 33 13.99 -0.14 -0.42
CA ARG A 33 15.34 -0.56 -0.84
C ARG A 33 16.16 0.62 -1.36
N ASP A 34 15.55 1.47 -2.17
CA ASP A 34 16.20 2.68 -2.69
C ASP A 34 16.57 3.63 -1.55
N ALA A 35 15.66 3.83 -0.59
CA ALA A 35 15.92 4.65 0.60
C ALA A 35 17.08 4.10 1.43
N LEU A 36 17.13 2.79 1.68
CA LEU A 36 18.26 2.15 2.37
C LEU A 36 19.57 2.26 1.60
N GLY A 37 19.52 2.28 0.26
CA GLY A 37 20.68 2.50 -0.61
C GLY A 37 21.25 3.92 -0.56
N LEU A 38 20.45 4.92 -0.13
CA LEU A 38 20.87 6.32 0.02
C LEU A 38 21.59 6.58 1.36
N GLY A 39 21.62 5.61 2.28
CA GLY A 39 22.30 5.67 3.57
C GLY A 39 21.39 5.82 4.77
N GLU A 40 21.93 5.66 5.99
CA GLU A 40 21.15 5.65 7.23
C GLU A 40 21.03 7.03 7.89
N THR A 41 20.47 8.01 7.18
CA THR A 41 20.17 9.30 7.80
C THR A 41 18.90 9.22 8.67
N PRO A 42 18.71 10.12 9.65
CA PRO A 42 17.49 10.19 10.46
C PRO A 42 16.22 10.34 9.58
N GLU A 43 16.32 11.10 8.50
CA GLU A 43 15.24 11.33 7.54
C GLU A 43 14.89 10.06 6.76
N ILE A 44 15.91 9.30 6.33
CA ILE A 44 15.72 8.01 5.66
C ILE A 44 15.09 6.99 6.63
N ARG A 45 15.53 6.96 7.89
CA ARG A 45 14.93 6.07 8.91
C ARG A 45 13.46 6.39 9.16
N GLU A 46 13.10 7.67 9.24
CA GLU A 46 11.71 8.06 9.40
C GLU A 46 10.87 7.76 8.14
N LEU A 47 11.45 7.91 6.94
CA LEU A 47 10.81 7.49 5.69
C LEU A 47 10.54 5.98 5.67
N VAL A 48 11.53 5.15 5.99
CA VAL A 48 11.38 3.69 6.07
C VAL A 48 10.33 3.30 7.11
N ARG A 49 10.34 3.95 8.29
CA ARG A 49 9.34 3.71 9.35
C ARG A 49 7.92 4.01 8.88
N ARG A 50 7.73 5.10 8.12
CA ARG A 50 6.41 5.45 7.53
C ARG A 50 5.97 4.44 6.47
N ILE A 51 6.90 3.95 5.64
CA ILE A 51 6.64 2.89 4.66
C ILE A 51 6.19 1.63 5.38
N ASP A 52 6.92 1.19 6.41
CA ASP A 52 6.60 -0.02 7.19
C ASP A 52 5.23 0.11 7.88
N ALA A 53 4.91 1.28 8.44
CA ALA A 53 3.60 1.55 9.04
C ALA A 53 2.45 1.47 8.02
N TYR A 54 2.68 1.95 6.79
CA TYR A 54 1.69 1.91 5.72
C TYR A 54 1.52 0.48 5.16
N LYS A 55 2.61 -0.29 4.98
CA LYS A 55 2.53 -1.73 4.64
C LYS A 55 1.70 -2.51 5.68
N GLY A 56 1.94 -2.29 6.96
CA GLY A 56 1.15 -2.91 8.04
C GLY A 56 -0.31 -2.43 8.11
N HIS A 57 -0.65 -1.29 7.50
CA HIS A 57 -2.04 -0.88 7.31
C HIS A 57 -2.70 -1.63 6.14
N LEU A 58 -2.00 -1.74 5.00
CA LEU A 58 -2.47 -2.49 3.83
C LEU A 58 -2.67 -3.98 4.14
N GLU A 59 -1.76 -4.60 4.88
CA GLU A 59 -1.88 -6.00 5.34
C GLU A 59 -3.12 -6.21 6.20
N ARG A 60 -3.54 -5.21 6.99
CA ARG A 60 -4.77 -5.27 7.80
C ARG A 60 -6.03 -4.98 7.00
N GLN A 61 -5.95 -4.28 5.87
CA GLN A 61 -7.07 -4.05 4.95
C GLN A 61 -7.31 -5.23 4.00
N ARG A 62 -6.27 -6.00 3.68
CA ARG A 62 -6.33 -7.16 2.79
C ARG A 62 -7.42 -8.19 3.17
N PRO A 63 -7.60 -8.59 4.45
CA PRO A 63 -8.64 -9.52 4.86
C PRO A 63 -10.05 -8.95 4.72
N SER A 64 -10.23 -7.64 4.97
CA SER A 64 -11.54 -6.98 4.81
C SER A 64 -11.98 -6.92 3.35
N LEU A 65 -11.02 -6.82 2.43
CA LEU A 65 -11.27 -6.84 0.98
C LEU A 65 -11.44 -8.27 0.44
N LEU A 66 -10.75 -9.25 1.04
CA LEU A 66 -10.92 -10.68 0.73
C LEU A 66 -12.21 -11.28 1.31
N GLY A 67 -12.68 -10.76 2.45
CA GLY A 67 -13.94 -11.17 3.10
C GLY A 67 -15.18 -10.45 2.57
N ALA A 68 -15.00 -9.44 1.72
CA ALA A 68 -16.07 -8.71 1.03
C ALA A 68 -16.47 -9.36 -0.32
N THR A 69 -16.13 -10.63 -0.54
CA THR A 69 -16.73 -11.44 -1.61
C THR A 69 -18.11 -11.94 -1.17
N PRO A 70 -19.20 -11.62 -1.90
CA PRO A 70 -20.50 -12.27 -1.70
C PRO A 70 -20.48 -13.76 -2.08
#